data_AF-A0A847YZE8-F1
#
_entry.id   AF-A0A847YZE8-F1
#
_cell.length_a   1.000
_cell.length_b   1.000
_cell.length_c   1.000
_cell.angle_alpha   90.00
_cell.angle_beta   90.00
_cell.angle_gamma   90.00
#
_symmetry.space_group_name_H-M   'P 1'
#
loop_
_entity.id
_entity.type
_entity.pdbx_description
1 polymer ?
#
loop_
_entity_poly.entity_id
_entity_poly.type
_entity_poly.pdbx_seq_one_letter_code
_entity_poly.pdbx_strand_id
1 'polypeptide(L)' 'MIKKGQVYKCEICGNVVEVVSAGGGTLVCCGEPMNLQGNKEE' A
#
# COMPACT_ATOMS: atom_id res chain seq x y z
N MET A 1 2.43 -3.71 -9.85
CA MET A 1 2.26 -4.97 -9.10
C MET A 1 2.61 -4.72 -7.65
N ILE A 2 1.79 -5.25 -6.73
CA ILE A 2 2.09 -5.20 -5.30
C ILE A 2 3.18 -6.23 -4.99
N LYS A 3 4.15 -5.85 -4.15
CA LYS A 3 5.22 -6.70 -3.63
C LYS A 3 5.15 -6.76 -2.11
N LYS A 4 5.64 -7.87 -1.54
CA LYS A 4 5.83 -8.00 -0.10
C LYS A 4 6.80 -6.93 0.41
N GLY A 5 6.53 -6.39 1.60
CA GLY A 5 7.33 -5.36 2.27
C GLY A 5 6.99 -3.93 1.86
N GLN A 6 6.18 -3.72 0.82
CA GLN A 6 5.72 -2.38 0.44
C GLN A 6 4.79 -1.80 1.50
N VAL A 7 4.99 -0.52 1.81
CA VAL A 7 4.15 0.24 2.75
C VAL A 7 3.18 1.11 1.97
N TYR A 8 1.91 1.10 2.34
CA TYR A 8 0.86 1.90 1.71
C TYR A 8 0.16 2.78 2.74
N LYS A 9 -0.19 4.00 2.33
CA LYS A 9 -0.93 4.96 3.15
C LYS A 9 -2.20 5.43 2.44
N CYS A 10 -3.29 5.51 3.18
CA CYS A 10 -4.50 6.22 2.77
C CYS A 10 -4.35 7.70 3.13
N GLU A 11 -4.44 8.59 2.14
CA GLU A 11 -4.34 10.04 2.38
C GLU A 11 -5.63 10.66 2.92
N ILE A 12 -6.75 9.90 2.96
CA ILE A 12 -8.03 10.36 3.51
C ILE A 12 -8.09 10.15 5.02
N CYS A 13 -7.91 8.90 5.48
CA CYS A 13 -8.04 8.53 6.89
C CYS A 13 -6.71 8.37 7.63
N GLY A 14 -5.58 8.38 6.91
CA GLY A 14 -4.24 8.21 7.49
C GLY A 14 -3.83 6.77 7.77
N ASN A 15 -4.65 5.77 7.44
CA ASN A 15 -4.30 4.35 7.66
C ASN A 15 -3.03 3.96 6.89
N VAL A 16 -2.10 3.31 7.58
CA VAL A 16 -0.85 2.79 7.02
C VAL A 16 -0.81 1.28 7.19
N VAL A 17 -0.48 0.55 6.12
CA VAL A 17 -0.40 -0.92 6.10
C VAL A 17 0.87 -1.37 5.38
N GLU A 18 1.45 -2.48 5.83
CA GLU A 18 2.56 -3.16 5.15
C GLU A 18 2.05 -4.44 4.47
N VAL A 19 2.51 -4.69 3.26
CA VAL A 19 2.16 -5.92 2.52
C VAL A 19 2.96 -7.10 3.05
N VAL A 20 2.30 -7.97 3.82
CA VAL A 20 2.91 -9.23 4.30
C VAL A 20 2.84 -10.38 3.28
N SER A 21 1.87 -10.33 2.36
CA SER A 21 1.69 -11.29 1.26
C SER A 21 1.13 -10.56 0.03
N ALA A 22 1.71 -10.80 -1.14
CA ALA A 22 1.34 -10.11 -2.36
C ALA A 22 0.18 -10.81 -3.08
N GLY A 23 -0.76 -10.02 -3.60
CA GLY A 23 -1.83 -10.47 -4.50
C GLY A 23 -1.86 -9.62 -5.77
N GLY A 24 -2.70 -10.00 -6.74
CA GLY A 24 -2.80 -9.31 -8.03
C GLY A 24 -3.65 -8.03 -8.04
N GLY A 25 -4.34 -7.71 -6.95
CA GLY A 25 -5.25 -6.56 -6.85
C GLY A 25 -4.58 -5.26 -6.43
N THR A 26 -5.36 -4.18 -6.41
CA THR A 26 -4.96 -2.86 -5.88
C THR A 26 -5.49 -2.69 -4.45
N LEU A 27 -4.68 -2.13 -3.54
CA LEU A 27 -5.16 -1.79 -2.19
C LEU A 27 -6.05 -0.57 -2.24
N VAL A 28 -7.25 -0.68 -1.68
CA VAL A 28 -8.25 0.40 -1.63
C VAL A 28 -8.64 0.64 -0.18
N CYS A 29 -8.66 1.91 0.23
CA CYS A 29 -9.13 2.34 1.53
C CYS A 29 -9.96 3.63 1.36
N CYS A 30 -11.07 3.76 2.07
CA CYS A 30 -11.99 4.90 1.92
C CYS A 30 -12.55 5.12 0.49
N GLY A 31 -12.63 4.05 -0.31
CA GLY A 31 -13.14 4.11 -1.68
C GLY A 31 -12.11 4.51 -2.73
N GLU A 32 -10.86 4.79 -2.34
CA GLU A 32 -9.78 5.19 -3.26
C GLU A 32 -8.55 4.27 -3.15
N PRO A 33 -7.77 4.13 -4.25
CA PRO A 33 -6.49 3.44 -4.20
C PRO A 33 -5.54 4.05 -3.17
N MET A 34 -4.88 3.21 -2.37
CA MET A 34 -3.87 3.67 -1.41
C MET A 34 -2.56 4.06 -2.13
N ASN A 35 -1.82 5.00 -1.54
CA ASN A 35 -0.55 5.48 -2.07
C ASN A 35 0.62 4.66 -1.53
N LEU A 36 1.46 4.13 -2.43
CA LEU A 36 2.72 3.48 -2.06
C LEU A 36 3.64 4.52 -1.40
N GLN A 37 3.94 4.31 -0.12
CA GLN A 37 4.97 5.07 0.58
C GLN A 37 6.30 4.48 0.14
N GLY A 38 7.11 5.29 -0.54
CA GLY A 38 8.33 4.82 -1.20
C GLY A 38 9.22 4.03 -0.24
N ASN A 39 9.41 2.75 -0.54
CA ASN A 39 10.56 2.03 -0.04
C ASN A 39 11.72 2.32 -0.98
N LYS A 40 12.79 2.90 -0.43
CA LYS A 40 14.11 2.87 -1.05
C LYS A 40 14.47 1.38 -1.18
N GLU A 41 14.43 0.84 -2.40
CA GLU A 41 15.15 -0.39 -2.74
C GLU A 41 16.64 0.01 -2.80
N GLU A 42 17.45 -0.49 -1.86
CA GLU A 42 18.88 -0.77 -2.10
C GLU A 42 18.97 -2.09 -2.89
#